data_AF-K1TAR5-F1
#
_entry.id   AF-K1TAR5-F1
#
_cell.length_a   1.000
_cell.length_b   1.000
_cell.length_c   1.000
_cell.angle_alpha   90.00
_cell.angle_beta   90.00
_cell.angle_gamma   90.00
#
_symmetry.space_group_name_H-M   'P 1'
#
loop_
_entity.id
_entity.type
_entity.pdbx_description
1 polymer ?
#
loop_
_entity_poly.entity_id
_entity_poly.type
_entity_poly.pdbx_seq_one_letter_code
_entity_poly.pdbx_strand_id
1 'polypeptide(L)' 'MPDMLVKLYDLPDEAPALARSYAFGVEIRRAMAPDRQRVLDWVRTHSGDCAAGECAVSFAHTPIGCWVATRGSEIVGYA' A
#
# COMPACT_ATOMS: atom_id res chain seq x y z
N MET A 1 27.43 -14.08 2.46
CA MET A 1 26.30 -14.08 3.41
C MET A 1 25.32 -15.16 2.99
N PRO A 2 25.50 -16.43 3.42
CA PRO A 2 24.71 -17.54 2.95
C PRO A 2 23.63 -17.88 3.98
N ASP A 3 22.57 -17.07 4.03
CA ASP A 3 21.32 -17.49 4.67
C ASP A 3 20.13 -16.69 4.13
N MET A 4 19.88 -16.83 2.83
CA MET A 4 18.66 -16.28 2.20
C MET A 4 17.85 -17.45 1.66
N LEU A 5 16.82 -17.86 2.41
CA LEU A 5 15.86 -18.91 2.01
C LEU A 5 15.05 -18.52 0.76
N VAL A 6 14.95 -17.22 0.48
CA VAL A 6 14.21 -16.66 -0.66
C VAL A 6 15.06 -15.58 -1.35
N LYS A 7 15.19 -15.69 -2.67
CA LYS A 7 15.91 -14.70 -3.51
C LYS A 7 15.00 -13.54 -3.85
N LEU A 8 14.80 -12.60 -2.92
CA LEU A 8 13.92 -11.44 -3.15
C LEU A 8 14.39 -10.52 -4.29
N TYR A 9 15.67 -10.55 -4.66
CA TYR A 9 16.21 -9.85 -5.83
C TYR A 9 15.87 -10.51 -7.17
N ASP A 10 15.31 -11.73 -7.14
CA ASP A 10 14.90 -12.51 -8.32
C ASP A 10 13.37 -12.57 -8.44
N LEU A 11 12.67 -11.62 -7.80
CA LEU A 11 11.22 -11.52 -7.93
C LEU A 11 10.86 -11.11 -9.37
N PRO A 12 9.76 -11.67 -9.92
CA PRO A 12 9.25 -11.23 -11.21
C PRO A 12 8.78 -9.77 -11.13
N ASP A 13 8.82 -9.08 -12.26
CA ASP A 13 8.29 -7.73 -12.44
C ASP A 13 6.84 -7.65 -11.93
N GLU A 14 6.52 -6.63 -11.13
CA GLU A 14 5.18 -6.37 -10.62
C GLU A 14 4.22 -5.77 -11.66
N ALA A 15 4.71 -5.24 -12.78
CA ALA A 15 3.92 -4.55 -13.79
C ALA A 15 2.72 -5.37 -14.30
N PRO A 16 2.82 -6.68 -14.57
CA PRO A 16 1.67 -7.49 -14.95
C PRO A 16 0.60 -7.58 -13.86
N ALA A 17 0.99 -7.58 -12.57
CA ALA A 17 0.04 -7.60 -11.47
C ALA A 17 -0.69 -6.25 -11.34
N LEU A 18 0.05 -5.15 -11.45
CA LEU A 18 -0.52 -3.79 -11.43
C LEU A 18 -1.47 -3.56 -12.63
N ALA A 19 -1.10 -4.02 -13.83
CA ALA A 19 -1.92 -3.92 -15.02
C ALA A 19 -3.25 -4.67 -14.89
N ARG A 20 -3.25 -5.85 -14.23
CA ARG A 20 -4.50 -6.58 -13.94
C ARG A 20 -5.42 -5.77 -13.03
N SER A 21 -4.89 -5.23 -11.93
CA SER A 21 -5.69 -4.38 -11.03
C SER A 21 -6.25 -3.15 -11.76
N TYR A 22 -5.43 -2.52 -12.60
CA TYR A 22 -5.85 -1.36 -13.40
C TYR A 22 -6.97 -1.70 -14.38
N ALA A 23 -6.93 -2.89 -15.01
CA ALA A 23 -8.00 -3.37 -15.89
C ALA A 23 -9.35 -3.55 -15.16
N PHE A 24 -9.34 -3.75 -13.83
CA PHE A 24 -10.54 -3.74 -12.98
C PHE A 24 -10.91 -2.34 -12.43
N GLY A 25 -10.27 -1.29 -12.95
CA GLY A 25 -10.45 0.09 -12.53
C GLY A 25 -9.89 0.39 -11.14
N VAL A 26 -8.89 -0.38 -10.68
CA VAL A 26 -8.20 -0.17 -9.40
C VAL A 26 -6.75 0.20 -9.64
N GLU A 27 -6.40 1.43 -9.28
CA GLU A 27 -5.02 1.90 -9.29
C GLU A 27 -4.36 1.59 -7.96
N ILE A 28 -3.22 0.88 -8.00
CA ILE A 28 -2.39 0.58 -6.83
C ILE A 28 -1.12 1.41 -6.93
N ARG A 29 -0.85 2.21 -5.90
CA ARG A 29 0.34 3.07 -5.82
C ARG A 29 0.83 3.20 -4.39
N ARG A 30 2.08 3.64 -4.21
CA ARG A 30 2.52 4.11 -2.89
C ARG A 30 1.72 5.34 -2.48
N ALA A 31 1.40 5.40 -1.19
CA ALA A 31 0.82 6.59 -0.60
C ALA A 31 1.85 7.74 -0.62
N MET A 32 1.34 8.96 -0.73
CA MET A 32 2.13 10.19 -0.63
C MET A 32 1.87 10.86 0.73
N ALA A 33 2.76 11.75 1.15
CA ALA A 33 2.59 12.48 2.41
C ALA A 33 1.22 13.19 2.54
N PRO A 34 0.63 13.80 1.49
CA PRO A 34 -0.70 14.39 1.56
C PRO A 34 -1.85 13.38 1.78
N ASP A 35 -1.66 12.10 1.43
CA ASP A 35 -2.68 11.07 1.59
C ASP A 35 -2.86 10.67 3.07
N ARG A 36 -1.87 10.95 3.93
CA ARG A 36 -1.76 10.40 5.30
C ARG A 36 -3.06 10.45 6.07
N GLN A 37 -3.60 11.66 6.30
CA GLN A 37 -4.77 11.80 7.17
C GLN A 37 -5.97 11.04 6.62
N ARG A 38 -6.20 11.17 5.30
CA ARG A 38 -7.30 10.53 4.60
C ARG A 38 -7.22 9.00 4.66
N VAL A 39 -6.03 8.43 4.49
CA VAL A 39 -5.81 6.98 4.56
C VAL A 39 -5.99 6.48 5.98
N LEU A 40 -5.44 7.18 6.99
CA LEU A 40 -5.59 6.77 8.40
C LEU A 40 -7.04 6.78 8.86
N ASP A 41 -7.81 7.78 8.44
CA ASP A 41 -9.24 7.85 8.75
C ASP A 41 -10.01 6.71 8.06
N TRP A 42 -9.68 6.40 6.81
CA TRP A 42 -10.27 5.24 6.11
C TRP A 42 -9.92 3.91 6.80
N VAL A 43 -8.66 3.69 7.16
CA VAL A 43 -8.20 2.47 7.85
C VAL A 43 -8.87 2.35 9.22
N ARG A 44 -9.01 3.46 9.96
CA ARG A 44 -9.72 3.45 11.24
C ARG A 44 -11.16 2.98 11.07
N THR A 45 -11.87 3.47 10.06
CA THR A 45 -13.26 3.08 9.79
C THR A 45 -13.40 1.62 9.37
N HIS A 46 -12.48 1.10 8.55
CA HIS A 46 -12.62 -0.23 7.93
C HIS A 46 -11.85 -1.35 8.65
N SER A 47 -10.87 -1.00 9.48
CA SER A 47 -9.92 -1.95 10.11
C SER A 47 -9.59 -1.62 11.56
N GLY A 48 -10.15 -0.54 12.13
CA GLY A 48 -10.04 -0.19 13.54
C GLY A 48 -8.79 0.60 13.93
N ASP A 49 -8.75 1.04 15.19
CA ASP A 49 -7.70 1.93 15.70
C ASP A 49 -6.31 1.31 15.71
N CYS A 50 -6.20 0.00 16.00
CA CYS A 50 -4.91 -0.69 16.00
C CYS A 50 -4.27 -0.67 14.60
N ALA A 51 -5.04 -1.01 13.57
CA ALA A 51 -4.58 -1.00 12.18
C ALA A 51 -4.25 0.43 11.72
N ALA A 52 -5.04 1.43 12.14
CA ALA A 52 -4.73 2.83 11.86
C ALA A 52 -3.42 3.27 12.52
N GLY A 53 -3.14 2.80 13.74
CA GLY A 53 -1.86 3.03 14.42
C GLY A 53 -0.67 2.45 13.66
N GLU A 54 -0.77 1.19 13.22
CA GLU A 54 0.28 0.54 12.40
C GLU A 54 0.45 1.25 11.04
N CYS A 55 -0.65 1.59 10.38
CA CYS A 55 -0.63 2.36 9.14
C CYS A 55 0.08 3.70 9.36
N ALA A 56 -0.15 4.40 10.48
CA ALA A 56 0.51 5.67 10.76
C ALA A 56 2.03 5.58 10.86
N VAL A 57 2.56 4.43 11.30
CA VAL A 57 4.00 4.15 11.32
C VAL A 57 4.55 3.99 9.90
N SER A 58 3.82 3.33 9.00
CA SER A 58 4.25 3.15 7.60
C SER A 58 4.45 4.47 6.83
N PHE A 59 3.72 5.53 7.23
CA PHE A 59 3.87 6.90 6.71
C PHE A 59 5.07 7.67 7.29
N ALA A 60 5.83 7.11 8.24
CA ALA A 60 6.98 7.77 8.87
C ALA A 60 8.30 7.53 8.11
N HIS A 61 8.32 6.63 7.13
CA HIS A 61 9.51 6.29 6.34
C HIS A 61 9.60 7.10 5.05
N THR A 62 10.82 7.26 4.52
CA THR A 62 11.07 7.74 3.17
C THR A 62 11.89 6.68 2.42
N PRO A 63 11.32 6.00 1.40
CA PRO A 63 9.96 6.17 0.88
C PRO A 63 8.88 5.67 1.87
N ILE A 64 7.67 6.23 1.76
CA ILE A 64 6.49 5.80 2.54
C ILE A 64 6.22 4.33 2.26
N GLY A 65 6.05 3.54 3.33
CA GLY A 65 5.86 2.10 3.27
C GLY A 65 4.44 1.65 2.90
N CYS A 66 3.46 2.56 2.97
CA CYS A 66 2.06 2.27 2.67
C CYS A 66 1.78 2.24 1.17
N TRP A 67 1.03 1.24 0.75
CA TRP A 67 0.38 1.17 -0.56
C TRP A 67 -1.11 1.43 -0.41
N VAL A 68 -1.70 2.11 -1.39
CA VAL A 68 -3.13 2.42 -1.44
C VAL A 68 -3.70 1.92 -2.76
N ALA A 69 -4.87 1.29 -2.66
CA ALA A 69 -5.67 0.90 -3.80
C ALA A 69 -6.85 1.88 -3.94
N THR A 70 -7.04 2.43 -5.13
CA THR A 70 -8.06 3.45 -5.39
C THR A 70 -8.86 3.17 -6.65
N ARG A 71 -10.15 3.54 -6.64
CA ARG A 71 -10.99 3.63 -7.83
C ARG A 71 -11.34 5.10 -8.05
N GLY A 72 -10.60 5.75 -8.93
CA GLY A 72 -10.65 7.21 -9.07
C GLY A 72 -10.26 7.89 -7.76
N SER A 73 -11.16 8.69 -7.18
CA SER A 73 -10.89 9.32 -5.89
C SER A 73 -11.16 8.39 -4.70
N GLU A 74 -11.86 7.27 -4.84
CA GLU A 74 -12.29 6.40 -3.72
C GLU A 74 -11.16 5.46 -3.27
N ILE A 75 -10.95 5.32 -1.95
CA ILE A 75 -10.02 4.32 -1.38
C ILE A 75 -10.78 3.00 -1.25
N VAL A 76 -10.22 1.94 -1.82
CA VAL A 76 -10.79 0.58 -1.78
C VAL A 76 -9.90 -0.42 -1.04
N GLY A 77 -8.70 -0.03 -0.64
CA GLY A 77 -7.79 -0.87 0.15
C GLY A 77 -6.46 -0.20 0.49
N TYR A 78 -5.71 -0.84 1.38
CA TYR A 78 -4.36 -0.44 1.80
C TYR A 78 -3.49 -1.69 2.06
N ALA A 79 -2.18 -1.50 2.03
CA ALA A 79 -1.18 -2.50 2.44
C ALA A 79 0.07 -1.82 3.02
#